data_AF-A0A842L498-F1
#
_entry.id   AF-A0A842L498-F1
#
_cell.length_a   1.000
_cell.length_b   1.000
_cell.length_c   1.000
_cell.angle_alpha   90.00
_cell.angle_beta   90.00
_cell.angle_gamma   90.00
#
_symmetry.space_group_name_H-M   'P 1'
#
loop_
_entity.id
_entity.type
_entity.pdbx_description
1 polymer ?
#
loop_
_entity_poly.entity_id
_entity_poly.type
_entity_poly.pdbx_seq_one_letter_code
_entity_poly.pdbx_strand_id
1 'polypeptide(L)'
;MKVKIVDFGFDRGKSLNYIRYLVFGLERSLVEKLARKLEEETEIQDDKLLITVYYEDKYYPLGSKEAETRLEDFIAREEIEMTVYLSSLLED
;
A
#
# COMPACT_ATOMS: atom_id res chain seq x y z
N MET A 1 -10.71 -8.95 3.59
CA MET A 1 -9.46 -8.18 3.42
C MET A 1 -9.62 -6.80 4.03
N LYS A 2 -8.62 -6.32 4.76
CA LYS A 2 -8.51 -4.93 5.25
C LYS A 2 -7.13 -4.42 4.89
N VAL A 3 -7.04 -3.17 4.46
CA VAL A 3 -5.78 -2.48 4.13
C VAL A 3 -5.65 -1.27 5.03
N LYS A 4 -4.45 -1.04 5.58
CA LYS A 4 -4.11 0.16 6.35
C LYS A 4 -2.77 0.74 5.94
N ILE A 5 -2.68 2.05 5.79
CA ILE A 5 -1.38 2.71 5.70
C ILE A 5 -0.77 2.72 7.10
N VAL A 6 0.43 2.16 7.24
CA VAL A 6 1.14 2.08 8.53
C VAL A 6 2.36 3.01 8.59
N ASP A 7 2.86 3.42 7.43
CA ASP A 7 4.00 4.33 7.31
C ASP A 7 4.04 4.94 5.90
N PHE A 8 4.58 6.14 5.77
CA PHE A 8 4.79 6.81 4.48
C PHE A 8 5.83 7.92 4.65
N GLY A 9 6.52 8.25 3.56
CA GLY A 9 7.50 9.33 3.58
C GLY A 9 8.42 9.30 2.38
N PHE A 10 9.64 9.81 2.57
CA PHE A 10 10.67 9.86 1.54
C PHE A 10 11.85 8.96 1.90
N ASP A 11 12.16 8.00 1.04
CA ASP A 11 13.35 7.18 1.14
C ASP A 11 14.52 7.91 0.47
N ARG A 12 15.48 8.39 1.29
CA ARG A 12 16.68 9.08 0.80
C ARG A 12 17.63 8.18 0.02
N GLY A 13 17.68 6.89 0.34
CA GLY A 13 18.53 5.93 -0.35
C GLY A 13 18.06 5.66 -1.77
N LYS A 14 16.74 5.60 -1.97
CA LYS A 14 16.11 5.43 -3.29
C LYS A 14 15.76 6.75 -3.98
N SER A 15 15.79 7.86 -3.25
CA SER A 15 15.33 9.19 -3.71
C SER A 15 13.88 9.17 -4.24
N LEU A 16 13.01 8.41 -3.58
CA LEU A 16 11.60 8.25 -3.95
C LEU A 16 10.69 8.39 -2.72
N ASN A 17 9.47 8.85 -2.95
CA ASN A 17 8.42 8.78 -1.93
C ASN A 17 7.95 7.33 -1.79
N TYR A 18 7.42 6.96 -0.63
CA TYR A 18 6.89 5.62 -0.40
C TYR A 18 5.63 5.64 0.46
N ILE A 19 4.84 4.58 0.33
CA ILE A 19 3.75 4.22 1.25
C ILE A 19 3.89 2.74 1.60
N ARG A 20 3.77 2.44 2.90
CA ARG A 20 3.73 1.08 3.42
C ARG A 20 2.32 0.75 3.85
N TYR A 21 1.77 -0.27 3.22
CA TYR A 21 0.45 -0.81 3.49
C TYR A 21 0.56 -2.10 4.30
N LEU A 22 -0.32 -2.26 5.29
CA LEU A 22 -0.55 -3.50 6.01
C LEU A 22 -1.88 -4.09 5.55
N VAL A 23 -1.82 -5.29 4.98
CA VAL A 23 -2.99 -6.08 4.60
C VAL A 23 -3.21 -7.19 5.61
N PHE A 24 -4.45 -7.34 6.08
CA PHE A 24 -4.81 -8.36 7.07
C PHE A 24 -6.27 -8.80 6.94
N GLY A 25 -6.65 -9.84 7.69
CA GLY A 25 -7.99 -10.42 7.60
C GLY A 25 -8.22 -11.20 6.29
N LEU A 26 -7.18 -11.93 5.88
CA LEU A 26 -7.17 -12.90 4.80
C LEU A 26 -6.59 -14.21 5.32
N GLU A 27 -6.97 -15.32 4.69
CA GLU A 27 -6.31 -16.60 4.92
C GLU A 27 -4.89 -16.58 4.34
N ARG A 28 -3.98 -17.33 4.96
CA ARG A 28 -2.57 -17.37 4.57
C ARG A 28 -2.34 -17.72 3.09
N SER A 29 -3.15 -18.63 2.53
CA SER A 29 -3.08 -19.01 1.12
C SER A 29 -3.32 -17.82 0.17
N LEU A 30 -4.22 -16.90 0.55
CA LEU A 30 -4.52 -15.69 -0.22
C LEU A 30 -3.44 -14.62 -0.03
N VAL A 31 -2.88 -14.49 1.18
CA VAL A 31 -1.72 -13.63 1.45
C VAL A 31 -0.54 -14.03 0.56
N GLU A 32 -0.24 -15.33 0.51
CA GLU A 32 0.83 -15.86 -0.35
C GLU A 32 0.50 -15.73 -1.84
N LYS A 33 -0.77 -15.82 -2.24
CA LYS A 33 -1.20 -15.55 -3.64
C LYS A 33 -0.90 -14.11 -4.02
N LEU A 34 -1.26 -13.14 -3.17
CA LEU A 34 -0.99 -11.72 -3.39
C LEU A 34 0.51 -11.44 -3.48
N ALA A 35 1.30 -11.91 -2.52
CA ALA A 35 2.75 -11.69 -2.49
C ALA A 35 3.47 -12.21 -3.76
N ARG A 36 2.94 -13.24 -4.41
CA ARG A 36 3.48 -13.76 -5.68
C ARG A 36 3.06 -12.98 -6.91
N LYS A 37 1.92 -12.28 -6.86
CA LYS A 37 1.37 -11.51 -7.98
C LYS A 37 1.84 -10.06 -8.00
N LEU A 38 2.13 -9.50 -6.83
CA LEU A 38 2.63 -8.14 -6.68
C LEU A 38 4.06 -8.04 -7.22
N GLU A 39 4.34 -6.98 -7.97
CA GLU A 39 5.69 -6.64 -8.43
C GLU A 39 6.45 -5.81 -7.38
N GLU A 40 5.71 -5.29 -6.40
CA GLU A 40 6.18 -4.44 -5.32
C GLU A 40 6.96 -5.21 -4.25
N GLU A 41 7.67 -4.45 -3.41
CA GLU A 41 8.39 -5.02 -2.28
C GLU A 41 7.38 -5.49 -1.21
N THR A 42 7.35 -6.80 -0.96
CA THR A 42 6.42 -7.42 0.00
C THR A 42 7.12 -8.21 1.09
N GLU A 43 6.51 -8.22 2.28
CA GLU A 43 6.96 -9.02 3.43
C GLU A 43 5.75 -9.69 4.09
N ILE A 44 5.82 -11.01 4.28
CA ILE A 44 4.77 -11.77 4.98
C ILE A 44 5.16 -11.88 6.45
N GLN A 45 4.27 -11.41 7.33
CA GLN A 45 4.39 -11.54 8.78
C GLN A 45 3.12 -12.22 9.31
N ASP A 46 3.22 -13.50 9.67
CA ASP A 46 2.09 -14.36 10.01
C ASP A 46 1.02 -14.40 8.90
N ASP A 47 -0.21 -13.96 9.19
CA ASP A 47 -1.34 -13.86 8.26
C ASP A 47 -1.53 -12.42 7.75
N LYS A 48 -0.44 -11.63 7.74
CA LYS A 48 -0.42 -10.25 7.27
C LYS A 48 0.60 -10.08 6.16
N LEU A 49 0.32 -9.13 5.28
CA LEU A 49 1.21 -8.73 4.20
C LEU A 49 1.57 -7.26 4.38
N LEU A 50 2.86 -6.96 4.50
CA LEU A 50 3.37 -5.62 4.26
C LEU A 50 3.66 -5.44 2.78
N ILE A 51 3.27 -4.30 2.23
CA ILE A 51 3.54 -3.89 0.85
C ILE A 51 4.18 -2.50 0.91
N THR A 52 5.35 -2.33 0.30
CA THR A 52 5.99 -1.02 0.14
C THR A 52 5.93 -0.61 -1.32
N VAL A 53 5.21 0.47 -1.59
CA VAL A 53 5.09 1.05 -2.93
C VAL A 53 5.90 2.34 -2.97
N TYR A 54 6.75 2.48 -3.99
CA TYR A 54 7.55 3.69 -4.21
C TYR A 54 6.97 4.50 -5.36
N TYR A 55 7.01 5.83 -5.23
CA TYR A 55 6.42 6.77 -6.15
C TYR A 55 7.43 7.84 -6.54
N GLU A 56 7.48 8.16 -7.84
CA GLU A 56 8.00 9.45 -8.29
C GLU A 56 7.10 10.57 -7.72
N ASP A 57 7.68 11.75 -7.49
CA ASP A 57 7.01 12.88 -6.85
C ASP A 57 5.65 13.23 -7.48
N LYS A 58 5.57 13.25 -8.82
CA LYS A 58 4.33 13.55 -9.57
C LYS A 58 3.21 12.51 -9.39
N TYR A 59 3.53 11.31 -8.91
CA TYR A 59 2.56 10.22 -8.68
C TYR A 59 2.33 9.95 -7.20
N TYR A 60 3.00 10.69 -6.29
CA TYR A 60 2.87 10.46 -4.87
C TYR A 60 1.51 10.96 -4.37
N PRO A 61 0.61 10.06 -3.89
CA PRO A 61 -0.77 10.43 -3.64
C PRO A 61 -0.93 11.35 -2.42
N LEU A 62 0.04 11.35 -1.50
CA LEU A 62 0.05 12.19 -0.30
C LEU A 62 0.89 13.47 -0.47
N GLY A 63 1.38 13.76 -1.69
CA GLY A 63 2.30 14.88 -1.96
C GLY A 63 1.63 16.20 -2.33
N SER A 64 0.30 16.23 -2.47
CA SER A 64 -0.42 17.44 -2.86
C SER A 64 -0.53 18.45 -1.71
N LYS A 65 -0.66 19.75 -2.03
CA LYS A 65 -0.91 20.78 -1.01
C LYS A 65 -2.23 20.55 -0.28
N GLU A 66 -3.23 20.02 -0.99
CA GLU A 66 -4.52 19.65 -0.41
C GLU A 66 -4.36 18.56 0.65
N ALA A 67 -3.47 17.59 0.43
CA ALA A 67 -3.16 16.54 1.38
C ALA A 67 -2.56 17.07 2.69
N GLU A 68 -1.84 18.21 2.67
CA GLU A 68 -1.32 18.85 3.90
C GLU A 68 -2.45 19.24 4.88
N THR A 69 -3.62 19.60 4.35
CA THR A 69 -4.77 20.05 5.17
C THR A 69 -5.80 18.95 5.44
N ARG A 70 -5.83 17.90 4.60
CA ARG A 70 -6.84 16.82 4.61
C ARG A 70 -6.21 15.44 4.53
N LEU A 71 -5.06 15.25 5.18
CA LEU A 71 -4.26 14.03 5.10
C LEU A 71 -5.08 12.76 5.37
N GLU A 72 -5.98 12.79 6.36
CA GLU A 72 -6.82 11.64 6.71
C GLU A 72 -7.74 11.21 5.55
N ASP A 73 -8.27 12.15 4.77
CA ASP A 73 -9.11 11.83 3.61
C ASP A 73 -8.30 11.15 2.51
N PHE A 74 -7.06 11.61 2.30
CA PHE A 74 -6.14 11.00 1.33
C PHE A 74 -5.69 9.61 1.79
N ILE A 75 -5.36 9.43 3.07
CA ILE A 75 -5.07 8.11 3.62
C ILE A 75 -6.24 7.16 3.42
N ALA A 76 -7.46 7.59 3.77
CA ALA A 76 -8.65 6.76 3.61
C ALA A 76 -8.90 6.40 2.13
N ARG A 77 -8.68 7.35 1.22
CA ARG A 77 -8.79 7.12 -0.22
C ARG A 77 -7.75 6.09 -0.70
N GLU A 78 -6.48 6.24 -0.33
CA GLU A 78 -5.42 5.31 -0.71
C GLU A 78 -5.65 3.90 -0.15
N GLU A 79 -6.17 3.78 1.08
CA GLU A 79 -6.56 2.48 1.63
C GLU A 79 -7.68 1.80 0.83
N ILE A 80 -8.65 2.58 0.34
CA ILE A 80 -9.73 2.08 -0.53
C ILE A 80 -9.18 1.67 -1.89
N GLU A 81 -8.37 2.53 -2.54
CA GLU A 81 -7.79 2.27 -3.86
C GLU A 81 -6.91 1.00 -3.82
N MET A 82 -6.06 0.86 -2.81
CA MET A 82 -5.24 -0.34 -2.62
C MET A 82 -6.10 -1.58 -2.33
N THR A 83 -7.19 -1.46 -1.55
CA THR A 83 -8.12 -2.57 -1.33
C THR A 83 -8.76 -3.06 -2.63
N VAL A 84 -9.17 -2.13 -3.51
CA VAL A 84 -9.75 -2.46 -4.83
C VAL A 84 -8.70 -3.14 -5.72
N TYR A 85 -7.50 -2.56 -5.81
CA TYR A 85 -6.40 -3.12 -6.58
C TYR A 85 -6.08 -4.56 -6.16
N LEU A 86 -5.84 -4.81 -4.87
CA LEU A 86 -5.55 -6.16 -4.37
C LEU A 86 -6.72 -7.14 -4.59
N SER A 87 -7.96 -6.65 -4.54
CA SER A 87 -9.13 -7.50 -4.82
C SER A 87 -9.14 -7.97 -6.28
N SER A 88 -8.83 -7.08 -7.23
CA SER A 88 -8.72 -7.46 -8.65
C SER A 88 -7.63 -8.52 -8.89
N LEU A 89 -6.49 -8.42 -8.20
CA LEU A 89 -5.43 -9.44 -8.30
C LEU A 89 -5.85 -10.81 -7.75
N LEU A 90 -6.78 -10.86 -6.81
CA LEU A 90 -7.28 -12.12 -6.26
C LEU A 90 -8.34 -12.77 -7.16
N GLU A 91 -9.11 -11.97 -7.90
CA GLU A 91 -10.12 -12.44 -8.85
C GLU A 91 -9.50 -12.97 -10.16
N ASP A 92 -8.37 -12.40 -10.58
CA ASP A 92 -7.49 -12.98 -11.62
C ASP A 92 -6.78 -14.26 -11.15
#